data_AF-A0A0R3NXX0-F1
#
_entry.id   AF-A0A0R3NXX0-F1
#
_cell.length_a   1.000
_cell.length_b   1.000
_cell.length_c   1.000
_cell.angle_alpha   90.00
_cell.angle_beta   90.00
_cell.angle_gamma   90.00
#
_symmetry.space_group_name_H-M   'P 1'
#
loop_
_entity.id
_entity.type
_entity.pdbx_description
1 polymer ?
#
loop_
_entity_poly.entity_id
_entity_poly.type
_entity_poly.pdbx_seq_one_letter_code
_entity_poly.pdbx_strand_id
1 'polypeptide(L)'
;MANGFQPFMDSELTLMCTEKIRGNLPSLSDRSSQGSTSVNFSRDPVHSAMNNQRTFSDDFHQYIEICLNKNPTCRWSAQKLMTHSFFKQCRNSSISDQVKGLSVEFQRCSYIPDEPVLAADANLNHSEDVKWSF
;
A
#
# COMPACT_ATOMS: atom_id res chain seq x y z
N MET A 1 -3.42 -0.52 2.74
CA MET A 1 -3.91 -1.90 2.96
C MET A 1 -3.86 -2.28 4.44
N ALA A 2 -2.70 -2.51 5.05
CA ALA A 2 -2.61 -2.95 6.46
C ALA A 2 -3.25 -1.97 7.47
N ASN A 3 -2.93 -0.69 7.36
CA ASN A 3 -3.44 0.34 8.27
C ASN A 3 -4.80 0.91 7.86
N GLY A 4 -5.38 0.48 6.72
CA GLY A 4 -6.63 1.04 6.20
C GLY A 4 -6.54 2.44 5.58
N PHE A 5 -5.47 3.20 5.82
CA PHE A 5 -5.19 4.49 5.17
C PHE A 5 -3.81 4.48 4.50
N GLN A 6 -3.63 5.34 3.50
CA GLN A 6 -2.33 5.55 2.86
C GLN A 6 -1.50 6.57 3.65
N PRO A 7 -0.21 6.31 3.92
CA PRO A 7 0.67 7.28 4.56
C PRO A 7 0.69 8.62 3.82
N PHE A 8 0.61 9.72 4.56
CA PHE A 8 0.71 11.10 4.04
C PHE A 8 -0.42 11.56 3.09
N MET A 9 -1.53 10.84 2.95
CA MET A 9 -2.66 11.20 2.05
C MET A 9 -3.13 12.66 2.20
N ASP A 10 -3.38 13.09 3.42
CA ASP A 10 -3.95 14.42 3.71
C ASP A 10 -2.91 15.41 4.25
N SER A 11 -1.62 15.10 4.11
CA SER A 11 -0.53 15.96 4.58
C SER A 11 -0.01 16.86 3.47
N GLU A 12 0.44 18.06 3.83
CA GLU A 12 1.14 18.93 2.88
C GLU A 12 2.38 18.25 2.30
N LEU A 13 2.64 18.47 1.00
CA LEU A 13 3.77 17.87 0.29
C LEU A 13 5.11 18.19 0.97
N THR A 14 5.29 19.43 1.44
CA THR A 14 6.51 19.84 2.14
C THR A 14 6.71 19.06 3.42
N LEU A 15 5.63 18.87 4.20
CA LEU A 15 5.69 18.08 5.44
C LEU A 15 6.12 16.64 5.13
N MET A 16 5.46 15.99 4.18
CA MET A 16 5.82 14.64 3.72
C MET A 16 7.28 14.55 3.27
N CYS A 17 7.77 15.52 2.48
CA CYS A 17 9.16 15.58 2.04
C CYS A 17 10.14 15.68 3.22
N THR A 18 9.87 16.55 4.19
CA THR A 18 10.74 16.70 5.37
C THR A 18 10.78 15.45 6.22
N GLU A 19 9.65 14.76 6.40
CA GLU A 19 9.56 13.50 7.15
C GLU A 19 10.34 12.38 6.44
N LYS A 20 10.26 12.30 5.11
CA LYS A 20 11.06 11.35 4.32
C LYS A 20 12.56 11.60 4.45
N ILE A 21 13.00 12.87 4.44
CA ILE A 21 14.42 13.24 4.58
C ILE A 21 14.94 12.86 5.98
N ARG A 22 14.12 13.09 7.02
CA ARG A 22 14.42 12.67 8.40
C ARG A 22 14.53 11.16 8.51
N GLY A 23 13.82 10.42 7.68
CA GLY A 23 13.73 8.96 7.73
C GLY A 23 12.66 8.48 8.70
N ASN A 24 11.65 9.31 8.96
CA ASN A 24 10.49 8.89 9.70
C ASN A 24 9.65 7.96 8.79
N LEU A 25 9.53 6.69 9.18
CA LEU A 25 8.85 5.68 8.39
C LEU A 25 7.43 5.47 8.91
N PRO A 26 6.43 5.34 8.02
CA PRO A 26 5.10 4.96 8.45
C PRO A 26 5.12 3.57 9.07
N SER A 27 4.75 3.49 10.35
CA SER A 27 4.67 2.24 11.10
C SER A 27 3.32 1.54 10.91
N LEU A 28 3.28 0.25 11.19
CA LEU A 28 2.03 -0.50 11.26
C LEU A 28 1.23 -0.07 12.50
N SER A 29 -0.09 0.06 12.33
CA SER A 29 -1.01 0.41 13.42
C SER A 29 -1.45 -0.87 14.16
N ASP A 30 -0.53 -1.45 14.92
CA ASP A 30 -0.77 -2.67 15.69
C ASP A 30 -0.17 -2.57 17.11
N ARG A 31 -0.46 -3.55 17.96
CA ARG A 31 0.02 -3.56 19.35
C ARG A 31 1.54 -3.66 19.45
N SER A 32 2.19 -4.34 18.51
CA SER A 32 3.64 -4.59 18.57
C SER A 32 4.46 -3.34 18.21
N SER A 33 3.91 -2.47 17.35
CA SER A 33 4.57 -1.25 16.89
C SER A 33 4.53 -0.09 17.90
N GLN A 34 3.69 -0.15 18.94
CA GLN A 34 3.54 0.95 19.91
C GLN A 34 4.70 1.09 20.92
N GLY A 35 5.70 0.21 20.87
CA GLY A 35 6.90 0.28 21.72
C GLY A 35 8.00 1.21 21.21
N SER A 36 7.92 1.67 19.95
CA SER A 36 9.02 2.36 19.27
C SER A 36 8.53 3.66 18.64
N THR A 37 8.63 4.75 19.40
CA THR A 37 8.60 6.15 18.91
C THR A 37 7.40 6.56 18.04
N SER A 38 6.27 6.93 18.65
CA SER A 38 5.44 8.03 18.13
C SER A 38 4.48 8.53 19.19
N VAL A 39 4.54 9.82 19.45
CA VAL A 39 3.55 10.59 20.21
C VAL A 39 2.13 10.29 19.71
N ASN A 40 1.25 9.96 20.66
CA ASN A 40 -0.16 9.71 20.45
C ASN A 40 -0.88 10.98 19.98
N PHE A 41 -1.00 11.18 18.67
CA PHE A 41 -1.85 12.25 18.11
C PHE A 41 -3.33 11.83 17.96
N SER A 42 -3.68 10.58 18.27
CA SER A 42 -5.07 10.12 18.20
C SER A 42 -5.73 10.20 19.57
N ARG A 43 -6.43 11.32 19.84
CA ARG A 43 -7.26 11.56 21.04
C ARG A 43 -8.61 10.83 20.94
N ASP A 44 -8.64 9.65 20.33
CA ASP A 44 -9.87 8.86 20.20
C ASP A 44 -9.71 7.49 20.88
N PRO A 45 -10.32 7.29 22.07
CA PRO A 45 -10.16 6.06 22.86
C PRO A 45 -10.57 4.80 22.10
N VAL A 46 -11.53 4.93 21.18
CA VAL A 46 -12.11 3.81 20.42
C VAL A 46 -11.13 3.29 19.36
N HIS A 47 -10.49 4.18 18.60
CA HIS A 47 -9.50 3.80 17.60
C HIS A 47 -8.22 3.23 18.23
N SER A 48 -7.82 3.76 19.39
CA SER A 48 -6.70 3.21 20.17
C SER A 48 -7.01 1.80 20.68
N ALA A 49 -8.22 1.57 21.22
CA ALA A 49 -8.63 0.25 21.71
C ALA A 49 -8.66 -0.82 20.59
N MET A 50 -9.15 -0.49 19.39
CA MET A 50 -9.21 -1.44 18.27
C MET A 50 -7.81 -1.79 17.72
N ASN A 51 -6.90 -0.81 17.65
CA ASN A 51 -5.52 -1.06 17.19
C ASN A 51 -4.71 -1.86 18.23
N ASN A 52 -5.03 -1.73 19.52
CA ASN A 52 -4.40 -2.50 20.60
C ASN A 52 -4.75 -4.00 20.59
N GLN A 53 -5.78 -4.41 19.83
CA GLN A 53 -6.14 -5.82 19.65
C GLN A 53 -5.55 -6.42 18.37
N ARG A 54 -5.06 -5.58 17.44
CA ARG A 54 -4.46 -6.04 16.18
C ARG A 54 -2.99 -6.34 16.41
N THR A 55 -2.55 -7.50 15.92
CA THR A 55 -1.15 -7.91 15.93
C THR A 55 -0.81 -8.49 14.57
N PHE A 56 0.18 -7.92 13.90
CA PHE A 56 0.72 -8.54 12.69
C PHE A 56 1.85 -9.52 13.02
N SER A 57 2.19 -10.39 12.08
CA SER A 57 3.32 -11.32 12.25
C SER A 57 4.66 -10.60 12.18
N ASP A 58 5.67 -11.13 12.87
CA ASP A 58 7.05 -10.59 12.81
C ASP A 58 7.61 -10.62 11.38
N ASP A 59 7.29 -11.65 10.61
CA ASP A 59 7.63 -11.74 9.20
C ASP A 59 7.05 -10.57 8.38
N PHE A 60 5.87 -10.05 8.75
CA PHE A 60 5.30 -8.88 8.08
C PHE A 60 6.02 -7.59 8.48
N HIS A 61 6.34 -7.42 9.76
CA HIS A 61 7.13 -6.28 10.24
C HIS A 61 8.49 -6.21 9.55
N GLN A 62 9.23 -7.33 9.55
CA GLN A 62 10.53 -7.43 8.88
C GLN A 62 10.43 -7.14 7.37
N TYR A 63 9.39 -7.65 6.71
CA TYR A 63 9.15 -7.36 5.30
C TYR A 63 9.00 -5.85 5.04
N ILE A 64 8.22 -5.15 5.87
CA ILE A 64 8.01 -3.69 5.75
C ILE A 64 9.31 -2.92 5.99
N GLU A 65 10.09 -3.29 7.01
CA GLU A 65 11.38 -2.67 7.31
C GLU A 65 12.38 -2.80 6.14
N ILE A 66 12.43 -3.97 5.50
CA ILE A 66 13.27 -4.20 4.31
C ILE A 66 12.83 -3.27 3.17
N CYS A 67 11.52 -3.14 2.94
CA CYS A 67 10.99 -2.30 1.86
C CYS A 67 11.21 -0.81 2.10
N LEU A 68 11.06 -0.37 3.35
CA LEU A 68 11.10 1.03 3.74
C LEU A 68 12.48 1.49 4.22
N ASN A 69 13.52 0.66 4.08
CA ASN A 69 14.86 1.01 4.53
C ASN A 69 15.33 2.34 3.93
N LYS A 70 15.87 3.24 4.77
CA LYS A 70 16.36 4.55 4.33
C LYS A 70 17.46 4.42 3.28
N ASN A 71 18.36 3.45 3.44
CA ASN A 71 19.41 3.18 2.49
C ASN A 71 18.87 2.29 1.35
N PRO A 72 18.82 2.77 0.09
CA PRO A 72 18.30 2.00 -1.03
C PRO A 72 19.11 0.71 -1.29
N THR A 73 20.40 0.67 -0.96
CA THR A 73 21.24 -0.54 -1.16
C THR A 73 20.92 -1.64 -0.16
N CYS A 74 20.30 -1.31 0.97
CA CYS A 74 19.86 -2.28 1.97
C CYS A 74 18.47 -2.86 1.65
N ARG A 75 17.73 -2.24 0.72
CA ARG A 75 16.44 -2.77 0.26
C ARG A 75 16.67 -3.99 -0.61
N TRP A 76 15.83 -5.01 -0.43
CA TRP A 76 15.91 -6.19 -1.28
C TRP A 76 15.24 -5.94 -2.64
N SER A 77 15.77 -6.61 -3.67
CA SER A 77 15.09 -6.65 -4.97
C SER A 77 13.77 -7.40 -4.87
N ALA A 78 12.84 -7.13 -5.79
CA ALA A 78 11.55 -7.83 -5.83
C ALA A 78 11.72 -9.36 -5.88
N GLN A 79 12.65 -9.87 -6.70
CA GLN A 79 12.93 -11.31 -6.79
C GLN A 79 13.38 -11.90 -5.45
N LYS A 80 14.25 -11.20 -4.71
CA LYS A 80 14.69 -11.65 -3.38
C LYS A 80 13.58 -11.51 -2.34
N LEU A 81 12.74 -10.49 -2.45
CA LEU A 81 11.62 -10.26 -1.55
C LEU A 81 10.57 -11.38 -1.64
N MET A 82 10.36 -11.96 -2.82
CA MET A 82 9.48 -13.12 -3.02
C MET A 82 9.93 -14.37 -2.26
N THR A 83 11.20 -14.44 -1.83
CA THR A 83 11.71 -15.56 -1.01
C THR A 83 11.53 -15.33 0.50
N HIS A 84 11.03 -14.16 0.91
CA HIS A 84 10.81 -13.83 2.33
C HIS A 84 9.79 -14.79 2.98
N SER A 85 9.98 -15.09 4.27
CA SER A 85 9.10 -16.01 5.01
C SER A 85 7.63 -15.57 5.01
N PHE A 86 7.37 -14.26 4.95
CA PHE A 86 6.03 -13.68 4.81
C PHE A 86 5.21 -14.27 3.65
N PHE A 87 5.84 -14.65 2.54
CA PHE A 87 5.14 -15.22 1.38
C PHE A 87 4.98 -16.75 1.44
N LYS A 88 5.48 -17.44 2.47
CA LYS A 88 5.27 -18.88 2.62
C LYS A 88 3.79 -19.23 2.70
N GLN A 89 2.99 -18.38 3.35
CA GLN A 89 1.54 -18.56 3.45
C GLN A 89 0.83 -18.59 2.08
N CYS A 90 1.38 -17.90 1.07
CA CYS A 90 0.77 -17.80 -0.25
C CYS A 90 1.10 -18.98 -1.17
N ARG A 91 2.03 -19.87 -0.80
CA ARG A 91 2.47 -20.97 -1.68
C ARG A 91 1.43 -22.07 -1.83
N ASN A 92 0.60 -22.26 -0.81
CA ASN A 92 -0.35 -23.38 -0.72
C ASN A 92 -1.81 -22.91 -0.71
N SER A 93 -2.07 -21.62 -0.90
CA SER A 93 -3.42 -21.05 -0.93
C SER A 93 -3.58 -20.15 -2.14
N SER A 94 -4.64 -20.34 -2.92
CA SER A 94 -5.02 -19.38 -3.94
C SER A 94 -5.85 -18.24 -3.34
N ILE A 95 -5.92 -17.10 -4.04
CA ILE A 95 -6.86 -16.02 -3.69
C ILE A 95 -8.29 -16.57 -3.63
N SER A 96 -8.66 -17.48 -4.55
CA SER A 96 -9.97 -18.13 -4.57
C SER A 96 -10.26 -18.86 -3.25
N ASP A 97 -9.27 -19.55 -2.69
CA ASP A 97 -9.45 -20.29 -1.43
C ASP A 97 -9.62 -19.37 -0.22
N GLN A 98 -8.93 -18.22 -0.23
CA GLN A 98 -9.06 -17.21 0.83
C GLN A 98 -10.40 -16.47 0.77
N VAL A 99 -10.90 -16.17 -0.43
CA VAL A 99 -12.16 -15.40 -0.60
C VAL A 99 -13.42 -16.25 -0.40
N LYS A 100 -13.35 -17.58 -0.63
CA LYS A 100 -14.44 -18.51 -0.28
C LYS A 100 -14.84 -18.41 1.19
N GLY A 101 -13.87 -18.22 2.09
CA GLY A 101 -14.13 -18.08 3.54
C GLY A 101 -14.71 -16.73 3.96
N LEU A 102 -14.75 -15.74 3.05
CA LEU A 102 -15.21 -14.38 3.35
C LEU A 102 -16.62 -14.10 2.82
N SER A 103 -17.29 -15.07 2.19
CA SER A 103 -18.61 -14.92 1.54
C SER A 103 -18.72 -13.67 0.64
N VAL A 104 -17.61 -13.28 0.01
CA VAL A 104 -17.60 -12.20 -0.98
C VAL A 104 -17.89 -12.82 -2.33
N GLU A 105 -19.14 -12.73 -2.78
CA GLU A 105 -19.52 -13.08 -4.14
C GLU A 105 -18.86 -12.05 -5.06
N PHE A 106 -17.74 -12.42 -5.70
CA PHE A 106 -17.14 -11.59 -6.74
C PHE A 106 -18.16 -11.47 -7.87
N GLN A 107 -18.92 -10.39 -7.86
CA GLN A 107 -19.75 -10.03 -8.99
C GLN A 107 -18.79 -9.79 -10.15
N ARG A 108 -18.71 -10.80 -11.02
CA ARG A 108 -17.87 -10.83 -12.21
C ARG A 108 -18.08 -9.50 -12.93
N CYS A 109 -17.04 -8.66 -13.01
CA CYS A 109 -17.12 -7.43 -13.79
C CYS A 109 -17.66 -7.79 -15.17
N SER A 110 -18.86 -7.32 -15.49
CA SER A 110 -19.39 -7.43 -16.82
C SER A 110 -18.50 -6.58 -17.72
N TYR A 111 -17.86 -7.21 -18.70
CA TYR A 111 -17.22 -6.48 -19.79
C TYR A 111 -18.31 -5.63 -20.46
N ILE A 112 -18.21 -4.32 -20.30
CA ILE A 112 -19.02 -3.37 -21.07
C ILE A 112 -18.24 -3.18 -22.37
N PRO A 113 -18.73 -3.66 -23.53
CA PRO A 113 -18.09 -3.33 -24.79
C PRO A 113 -18.15 -1.82 -24.99
N ASP A 114 -17.00 -1.21 -25.32
CA ASP A 114 -16.94 0.20 -25.67
C ASP A 114 -17.81 0.43 -26.92
N GLU A 115 -18.92 1.14 -26.77
CA GLU A 115 -19.70 1.65 -27.90
C GLU A 115 -18.81 2.63 -28.68
N PRO A 116 -18.62 2.46 -29.99
CA PRO A 116 -17.84 3.40 -30.78
C PRO A 116 -18.52 4.77 -30.71
N VAL A 117 -17.84 5.73 -30.06
CA VAL A 117 -18.23 7.13 -30.07
C VAL A 117 -18.31 7.55 -31.54
N LEU A 118 -19.53 7.81 -32.01
CA LEU A 118 -19.76 8.39 -33.34
C LEU A 118 -18.85 9.60 -33.48
N ALA A 119 -18.02 9.58 -34.53
CA ALA A 119 -17.04 10.61 -34.80
C ALA A 119 -17.73 11.98 -34.87
N ALA A 120 -17.67 12.73 -33.77
CA ALA A 120 -17.86 14.16 -33.83
C ALA A 120 -16.58 14.71 -34.46
N ASP A 121 -16.72 15.38 -35.61
CA ASP A 121 -15.65 16.06 -36.32
C ASP A 121 -15.04 17.16 -35.44
N ALA A 122 -14.21 16.78 -34.48
CA ALA A 122 -13.39 17.67 -33.68
C ALA A 122 -12.08 17.88 -34.44
N ASN A 123 -12.04 18.99 -35.19
CA ASN A 123 -10.84 19.54 -35.77
C ASN A 123 -9.83 19.85 -34.65
N LEU A 124 -9.00 18.88 -34.30
CA LEU A 124 -7.98 18.99 -33.28
C LEU A 124 -6.65 19.27 -33.97
N ASN A 125 -6.26 20.55 -33.99
CA ASN A 125 -4.91 20.95 -34.38
C ASN A 125 -3.91 20.10 -33.59
N HIS A 126 -3.12 19.31 -34.33
CA HIS A 126 -2.10 18.41 -33.83
C HIS A 126 -1.05 19.21 -33.05
N SER A 127 -1.20 19.27 -31.73
CA SER A 127 -0.13 19.73 -30.83
C SER A 127 0.70 18.53 -30.44
N GLU A 128 1.97 18.61 -30.78
CA GLU A 128 2.95 17.54 -30.90
C GLU A 128 3.09 16.65 -29.64
N ASP A 129 3.28 15.35 -29.89
CA ASP A 129 3.53 14.31 -28.90
C ASP A 129 4.64 14.69 -27.90
N VAL A 130 4.33 14.61 -26.60
CA VAL A 130 5.30 14.80 -25.52
C VAL A 130 6.32 13.66 -25.56
N LYS A 131 7.50 13.94 -26.10
CA LYS A 131 8.63 13.01 -26.14
C LYS A 131 9.33 12.95 -24.78
N TRP A 132 9.00 11.96 -23.97
CA TRP A 132 9.78 11.64 -22.77
C TRP A 132 11.15 11.09 -23.16
N SER A 133 12.22 11.71 -22.64
CA SER A 133 13.60 11.24 -22.77
C SER A 133 14.03 10.62 -21.44
N PHE A 134 14.57 9.40 -21.48
CA PHE A 134 15.24 8.73 -20.36
C PHE A 134 16.75 8.95 -20.45
#